data_AF-A0A1Z9T6B7-F1
#
_entry.id   AF-A0A1Z9T6B7-F1
#
_cell.length_a   1.000
_cell.length_b   1.000
_cell.length_c   1.000
_cell.angle_alpha   90.00
_cell.angle_beta   90.00
_cell.angle_gamma   90.00
#
_symmetry.space_group_name_H-M   'P 1'
#
loop_
_entity.id
_entity.type
_entity.pdbx_description
1 polymer ?
#
loop_
_entity_poly.entity_id
_entity_poly.type
_entity_poly.pdbx_seq_one_letter_code
_entity_poly.pdbx_strand_id
1 'polypeptide(L)'
;MNKIYKKIVNPKQLIKMIGKFPRQQKVLMCHGVFDLVHPGHIRHLEYCKKHCDYLVVSITTDSHVLKSDLRPYVPEKLRALNLAAIELIDYVLIDNDSKPLKNLKYIKPDIYGKGYEYVDGKINPKTQEEIEVIKSYGGEFMYTPGDYIQSSSYIIENNKPDLKLVKLKTLMENENINFKKLYDCLEKIKGEEVFVLGDTIVDSYIQTEFIGSNAKTPTFSVKYIKNNEYVGGAGVVSKHLKAAGANVTFCSILGNDKLAEFVKKDLNKNKIKTFFFSEKNRPTTNKKVYIAQNYRLLKVDTLDNTPINDDLVDQISQSLKKFKNGTVVFSDFRHGIFNKSSIDKLIASINKRNIKVGDSQIASRWGNILDFKDFDLITPNEKEARFALGDQDSAIRPLASKLYEKANCKSLILTLGERGILTIRKKRDKHDTRAFFSIDSFADNVLDPVGCGDSLLAYSTLAYKVSKNDVISSIIGIIASSIEAGIDGNLPVKNSDIVKKLKIIENKFQYI
;
A
#
# COMPACT_ATOMS: atom_id res chain seq x y z
N MET A 1 4.46 17.82 28.60
CA MET A 1 5.10 17.31 27.36
C MET A 1 6.59 17.67 27.24
N ASN A 2 7.04 18.90 27.49
CA ASN A 2 8.45 19.30 27.30
C ASN A 2 9.51 18.50 28.09
N LYS A 3 9.17 17.85 29.21
CA LYS A 3 10.12 16.99 29.94
C LYS A 3 10.37 15.63 29.25
N ILE A 4 9.38 15.07 28.57
CA ILE A 4 9.48 13.75 27.90
C ILE A 4 10.42 13.85 26.70
N TYR A 5 10.23 14.87 25.85
CA TYR A 5 11.09 15.08 24.69
C TYR A 5 12.57 15.30 25.03
N LYS A 6 12.88 15.81 26.24
CA LYS A 6 14.26 15.97 26.71
C LYS A 6 14.98 14.65 26.99
N LYS A 7 14.24 13.55 27.21
CA LYS A 7 14.82 12.21 27.38
C LYS A 7 15.23 11.59 26.03
N ILE A 8 14.65 12.04 24.92
CA ILE A 8 15.01 11.56 23.58
C ILE A 8 16.22 12.35 23.10
N VAL A 9 17.37 11.68 23.03
CA VAL A 9 18.67 12.32 22.77
C VAL A 9 19.40 11.61 21.62
N ASN A 10 20.40 12.27 21.05
CA ASN A 10 21.35 11.60 20.15
C ASN A 10 22.60 11.10 20.91
N PRO A 11 23.40 10.18 20.34
CA PRO A 11 24.56 9.61 21.04
C PRO A 11 25.57 10.65 21.54
N LYS A 12 25.78 11.75 20.81
CA LYS A 12 26.70 12.83 21.22
C LYS A 12 26.17 13.60 22.43
N GLN A 13 24.87 13.88 22.46
CA GLN A 13 24.21 14.52 23.59
C GLN A 13 24.24 13.62 24.82
N LEU A 14 23.93 12.33 24.64
CA LEU A 14 23.92 11.36 25.72
C LEU A 14 25.28 11.32 26.45
N ILE A 15 26.40 11.18 25.71
CA ILE A 15 27.74 11.14 26.33
C ILE A 15 28.06 12.41 27.12
N LYS A 16 27.57 13.58 26.69
CA LYS A 16 27.74 14.82 27.47
C LYS A 16 26.97 14.79 28.79
N MET A 17 25.85 14.06 28.84
CA MET A 17 24.99 13.96 30.03
C MET A 17 25.47 12.87 31.01
N ILE A 18 25.88 11.70 30.50
CA ILE A 18 26.30 10.55 31.34
C ILE A 18 27.82 10.46 31.56
N GLY A 19 28.61 11.27 30.86
CA GLY A 19 30.08 11.20 30.89
C GLY A 19 30.70 10.09 30.02
N LYS A 20 32.01 10.22 29.77
CA LYS A 20 32.79 9.19 29.06
C LYS A 20 33.11 8.03 29.99
N PHE A 21 33.20 6.82 29.43
CA PHE A 21 33.67 5.64 30.15
C PHE A 21 35.21 5.68 30.32
N PRO A 22 35.78 5.25 31.47
CA PRO A 22 35.09 4.81 32.69
C PRO A 22 34.48 5.98 33.48
N ARG A 23 33.39 5.71 34.21
CA ARG A 23 32.58 6.71 34.92
C ARG A 23 32.17 6.22 36.31
N GLN A 24 31.84 7.14 37.21
CA GLN A 24 31.39 6.79 38.58
C GLN A 24 29.95 6.28 38.60
N GLN A 25 29.04 6.96 37.88
CA GLN A 25 27.63 6.55 37.77
C GLN A 25 27.48 5.46 36.72
N LYS A 26 26.95 4.30 37.11
CA LYS A 26 26.78 3.14 36.24
C LYS A 26 25.68 3.40 35.21
N VAL A 27 26.02 3.23 33.93
CA VAL A 27 25.07 3.32 32.82
C VAL A 27 24.75 1.93 32.30
N LEU A 28 23.46 1.58 32.26
CA LEU A 28 22.98 0.37 31.62
C LEU A 28 22.22 0.73 30.35
N MET A 29 22.54 0.03 29.26
CA MET A 29 21.87 0.20 27.97
C MET A 29 21.12 -1.06 27.54
N CYS A 30 19.87 -0.89 27.09
CA CYS A 30 19.07 -1.92 26.43
C CYS A 30 18.86 -1.58 24.95
N HIS A 31 18.67 -2.59 24.10
CA HIS A 31 18.36 -2.40 22.67
C HIS A 31 17.25 -3.33 22.20
N GLY A 32 16.37 -2.85 21.32
CA GLY A 32 15.35 -3.67 20.70
C GLY A 32 14.42 -2.91 19.75
N VAL A 33 13.39 -3.58 19.25
CA VAL A 33 12.36 -2.91 18.44
C VAL A 33 11.36 -2.17 19.33
N PHE A 34 10.96 -2.74 20.48
CA PHE A 34 9.94 -2.15 21.38
C PHE A 34 8.68 -1.70 20.62
N ASP A 35 8.14 -2.59 19.78
CA ASP A 35 7.03 -2.26 18.86
C ASP A 35 5.77 -1.85 19.63
N LEU A 36 5.27 -2.74 20.50
CA LEU A 36 4.31 -2.41 21.55
C LEU A 36 4.96 -2.62 22.92
N VAL A 37 4.89 -1.59 23.77
CA VAL A 37 5.29 -1.73 25.19
C VAL A 37 4.21 -2.54 25.92
N HIS A 38 4.62 -3.54 26.67
CA HIS A 38 3.75 -4.44 27.43
C HIS A 38 4.38 -4.76 28.79
N PRO A 39 3.68 -5.40 29.74
CA PRO A 39 4.20 -5.63 31.09
C PRO A 39 5.56 -6.35 31.14
N GLY A 40 5.84 -7.25 30.19
CA GLY A 40 7.16 -7.88 30.04
C GLY A 40 8.31 -6.88 29.81
N HIS A 41 8.11 -5.86 28.96
CA HIS A 41 9.08 -4.78 28.80
C HIS A 41 9.25 -3.97 30.09
N ILE A 42 8.15 -3.69 30.81
CA ILE A 42 8.22 -2.94 32.06
C ILE A 42 9.04 -3.68 33.11
N ARG A 43 8.83 -5.00 33.29
CA ARG A 43 9.62 -5.83 34.21
C ARG A 43 11.10 -5.90 33.82
N HIS A 44 11.39 -6.07 32.53
CA HIS A 44 12.75 -6.04 32.01
C HIS A 44 13.45 -4.72 32.37
N LEU A 45 12.79 -3.59 32.09
CA LEU A 45 13.33 -2.25 32.37
C LEU A 45 13.45 -1.98 33.88
N GLU A 46 12.51 -2.46 34.70
CA GLU A 46 12.57 -2.34 36.16
C GLU A 46 13.77 -3.10 36.74
N TYR A 47 14.02 -4.32 36.24
CA TYR A 47 15.19 -5.11 36.64
C TYR A 47 16.49 -4.40 36.24
N CYS A 48 16.57 -3.89 35.00
CA CYS A 48 17.71 -3.11 34.55
C CYS A 48 17.95 -1.86 35.40
N LYS A 49 16.90 -1.10 35.72
CA LYS A 49 17.02 0.13 36.51
C LYS A 49 17.58 -0.13 37.92
N LYS A 50 17.31 -1.29 38.52
CA LYS A 50 17.87 -1.68 39.83
C LYS A 50 19.39 -1.88 39.81
N HIS A 51 20.04 -1.93 38.65
CA HIS A 51 21.47 -2.24 38.51
C HIS A 51 22.27 -1.08 37.88
N CYS A 52 21.66 0.10 37.74
CA CYS A 52 22.31 1.27 37.16
C CYS A 52 21.80 2.58 37.76
N ASP A 53 22.63 3.61 37.69
CA ASP A 53 22.21 4.99 37.99
C ASP A 53 21.43 5.56 36.80
N TYR A 54 21.89 5.29 35.57
CA TYR A 54 21.23 5.71 34.33
C TYR A 54 20.83 4.52 33.45
N LEU A 55 19.53 4.44 33.14
CA LEU A 55 18.96 3.49 32.19
C LEU A 55 18.75 4.16 30.82
N VAL A 56 19.46 3.65 29.82
CA VAL A 56 19.37 4.10 28.43
C VAL A 56 18.69 3.03 27.59
N VAL A 57 17.64 3.39 26.86
CA VAL A 57 16.97 2.46 25.92
C VAL A 57 17.19 2.93 24.50
N SER A 58 17.74 2.06 23.66
CA SER A 58 17.89 2.30 22.22
C SER A 58 16.88 1.47 21.42
N ILE A 59 16.31 2.09 20.39
CA ILE A 59 15.37 1.43 19.50
C ILE A 59 15.89 1.37 18.07
N THR A 60 15.67 0.24 17.40
CA THR A 60 15.97 0.12 15.97
C THR A 60 15.04 1.02 15.15
N THR A 61 15.57 1.77 14.17
CA THR A 61 14.75 2.56 13.21
C THR A 61 13.80 1.69 12.40
N ASP A 62 12.72 2.31 11.90
CA ASP A 62 11.67 1.63 11.11
C ASP A 62 12.26 0.94 9.85
N SER A 63 13.30 1.52 9.28
CA SER A 63 13.97 0.99 8.09
C SER A 63 14.64 -0.36 8.28
N HIS A 64 15.00 -0.73 9.50
CA HIS A 64 15.74 -1.96 9.79
C HIS A 64 14.91 -3.06 10.45
N VAL A 65 13.61 -2.82 10.65
CA VAL A 65 12.66 -3.83 11.14
C VAL A 65 12.08 -4.58 9.94
N LEU A 66 12.48 -5.84 9.76
CA LEU A 66 12.12 -6.68 8.61
C LEU A 66 11.34 -7.95 8.99
N LYS A 67 11.15 -8.22 10.29
CA LYS A 67 10.75 -9.54 10.82
C LYS A 67 9.25 -9.89 10.74
N SER A 68 8.43 -9.17 9.97
CA SER A 68 7.00 -9.48 9.77
C SER A 68 6.39 -8.50 8.76
N ASP A 69 5.30 -8.89 8.10
CA ASP A 69 4.65 -8.18 6.98
C ASP A 69 4.31 -6.70 7.24
N LEU A 70 3.98 -6.35 8.49
CA LEU A 70 3.52 -5.01 8.87
C LEU A 70 4.38 -4.36 9.95
N ARG A 71 5.60 -4.88 10.19
CA ARG A 71 6.47 -4.35 11.23
C ARG A 71 7.42 -3.24 10.72
N PRO A 72 7.69 -2.21 11.55
CA PRO A 72 7.12 -2.00 12.89
C PRO A 72 5.68 -1.48 12.80
N TYR A 73 4.83 -1.91 13.74
CA TYR A 73 3.45 -1.46 13.83
C TYR A 73 3.37 0.00 14.33
N VAL A 74 4.23 0.35 15.29
CA VAL A 74 4.35 1.70 15.84
C VAL A 74 5.57 2.41 15.23
N PRO A 75 5.41 3.59 14.60
CA PRO A 75 6.52 4.38 14.06
C PRO A 75 7.60 4.71 15.12
N GLU A 76 8.87 4.77 14.71
CA GLU A 76 10.02 4.93 15.60
C GLU A 76 9.92 6.13 16.56
N LYS A 77 9.41 7.27 16.10
CA LYS A 77 9.25 8.47 16.94
C LYS A 77 8.26 8.25 18.07
N LEU A 78 7.18 7.50 17.81
CA LEU A 78 6.17 7.17 18.80
C LEU A 78 6.67 6.08 19.74
N ARG A 79 7.42 5.09 19.24
CA ARG A 79 8.12 4.12 20.10
C ARG A 79 9.08 4.82 21.06
N ALA A 80 9.86 5.78 20.55
CA ALA A 80 10.78 6.57 21.37
C ALA A 80 10.04 7.42 22.42
N LEU A 81 8.92 8.04 22.03
CA LEU A 81 8.07 8.81 22.94
C LEU A 81 7.44 7.93 24.04
N ASN A 82 6.93 6.76 23.67
CA ASN A 82 6.34 5.79 24.61
C ASN A 82 7.37 5.37 25.65
N LEU A 83 8.59 5.05 25.22
CA LEU A 83 9.68 4.71 26.13
C LEU A 83 10.10 5.91 26.99
N ALA A 84 10.22 7.10 26.41
CA ALA A 84 10.57 8.31 27.16
C ALA A 84 9.53 8.68 28.23
N ALA A 85 8.26 8.28 28.04
CA ALA A 85 7.20 8.48 29.01
C ALA A 85 7.30 7.53 30.23
N ILE A 86 8.04 6.42 30.11
CA ILE A 86 8.27 5.49 31.23
C ILE A 86 9.22 6.17 32.23
N GLU A 87 8.78 6.24 33.49
CA GLU A 87 9.51 6.92 34.56
C GLU A 87 10.92 6.36 34.76
N LEU A 88 11.05 5.03 34.70
CA LEU A 88 12.29 4.28 34.90
C LEU A 88 13.40 4.60 33.89
N ILE A 89 13.04 5.08 32.69
CA ILE A 89 13.99 5.32 31.60
C ILE A 89 14.52 6.75 31.68
N ASP A 90 15.84 6.91 31.76
CA ASP A 90 16.48 8.23 31.81
C ASP A 90 16.64 8.82 30.41
N TYR A 91 17.08 8.00 29.44
CA TYR A 91 17.32 8.46 28.06
C TYR A 91 16.88 7.42 27.01
N VAL A 92 16.41 7.93 25.87
CA VAL A 92 16.02 7.12 24.72
C VAL A 92 16.81 7.54 23.48
N LEU A 93 17.30 6.55 22.72
CA LEU A 93 18.04 6.72 21.48
C LEU A 93 17.30 6.04 20.32
N ILE A 94 17.27 6.68 19.15
CA ILE A 94 16.87 6.03 17.90
C ILE A 94 18.15 5.60 17.16
N ASP A 95 18.32 4.31 16.93
CA ASP A 95 19.48 3.70 16.30
C ASP A 95 19.28 3.56 14.79
N ASN A 96 20.08 4.31 14.04
CA ASN A 96 20.04 4.34 12.57
C ASN A 96 20.69 3.12 11.92
N ASP A 97 21.36 2.25 12.68
CA ASP A 97 21.93 1.00 12.18
C ASP A 97 21.03 -0.20 12.51
N SER A 98 21.15 -1.28 11.74
CA SER A 98 20.39 -2.52 11.95
C SER A 98 20.82 -3.32 13.19
N LYS A 99 21.97 -2.98 13.76
CA LYS A 99 22.55 -3.55 14.98
C LYS A 99 23.13 -2.41 15.83
N PRO A 100 23.11 -2.51 17.18
CA PRO A 100 23.55 -1.42 18.05
C PRO A 100 25.08 -1.26 18.16
N LEU A 101 25.86 -2.02 17.41
CA LEU A 101 27.31 -2.16 17.60
C LEU A 101 28.07 -0.82 17.57
N LYS A 102 27.69 0.11 16.68
CA LYS A 102 28.35 1.42 16.60
C LYS A 102 28.06 2.26 17.85
N ASN A 103 26.80 2.27 18.29
CA ASN A 103 26.41 2.96 19.50
C ASN A 103 27.05 2.35 20.75
N LEU A 104 27.18 1.01 20.82
CA LEU A 104 27.89 0.35 21.92
C LEU A 104 29.38 0.76 21.98
N LYS A 105 30.08 0.76 20.85
CA LYS A 105 31.50 1.19 20.78
C LYS A 105 31.69 2.67 21.14
N TYR A 106 30.70 3.50 20.83
CA TYR A 106 30.77 4.95 21.01
C TYR A 106 30.36 5.39 22.43
N ILE A 107 29.25 4.86 22.94
CA ILE A 107 28.69 5.20 24.26
C ILE A 107 29.42 4.47 25.38
N LYS A 108 29.84 3.22 25.11
CA LYS A 108 30.47 2.31 26.07
C LYS A 108 29.67 2.24 27.38
N PRO A 109 28.43 1.71 27.37
CA PRO A 109 27.67 1.50 28.60
C PRO A 109 28.44 0.54 29.52
N ASP A 110 28.34 0.78 30.82
CA ASP A 110 28.96 -0.06 31.85
C ASP A 110 28.33 -1.45 31.85
N ILE A 111 27.01 -1.52 31.62
CA ILE A 111 26.28 -2.77 31.49
C ILE A 111 25.39 -2.75 30.25
N TYR A 112 25.33 -3.87 29.52
CA TYR A 112 24.36 -4.06 28.44
C TYR A 112 23.34 -5.13 28.82
N GLY A 113 22.08 -4.72 28.92
CA GLY A 113 20.96 -5.54 29.38
C GLY A 113 20.16 -6.12 28.22
N LYS A 114 19.88 -7.43 28.26
CA LYS A 114 19.00 -8.10 27.29
C LYS A 114 17.97 -8.98 27.98
N GLY A 115 16.75 -9.00 27.43
CA GLY A 115 15.74 -9.98 27.85
C GLY A 115 16.20 -11.40 27.50
N TYR A 116 15.88 -12.37 28.36
CA TYR A 116 16.10 -13.79 28.06
C TYR A 116 15.16 -14.21 26.92
N GLU A 117 15.69 -14.44 25.73
CA GLU A 117 14.97 -15.02 24.58
C GLU A 117 15.62 -16.35 24.17
N TYR A 118 14.89 -17.45 24.21
CA TYR A 118 15.35 -18.72 23.64
C TYR A 118 15.24 -18.70 22.11
N VAL A 119 16.28 -19.16 21.42
CA VAL A 119 16.17 -19.76 20.08
C VAL A 119 16.89 -21.10 20.17
N ASP A 120 16.13 -22.19 20.21
CA ASP A 120 16.64 -23.58 20.22
C ASP A 120 17.80 -23.85 21.20
N GLY A 121 17.67 -23.34 22.44
CA GLY A 121 18.66 -23.58 23.51
C GLY A 121 20.04 -22.94 23.28
N LYS A 122 20.22 -22.09 22.26
CA LYS A 122 21.51 -21.44 21.94
C LYS A 122 21.41 -19.91 21.95
N ILE A 123 22.52 -19.27 22.32
CA ILE A 123 22.65 -17.81 22.23
C ILE A 123 22.62 -17.42 20.74
N ASN A 124 21.73 -16.49 20.37
CA ASN A 124 21.64 -15.97 19.01
C ASN A 124 23.01 -15.37 18.58
N PRO A 125 23.55 -15.69 17.38
CA PRO A 125 24.82 -15.15 16.91
C PRO A 125 24.91 -13.62 16.96
N LYS A 126 23.78 -12.91 16.77
CA LYS A 126 23.72 -11.45 16.89
C LYS A 126 24.04 -10.96 18.31
N THR A 127 23.63 -11.72 19.32
CA THR A 127 23.93 -11.44 20.73
C THR A 127 25.41 -11.70 21.04
N GLN A 128 26.06 -12.63 20.33
CA GLN A 128 27.49 -12.90 20.50
C GLN A 128 28.35 -11.70 20.10
N GLU A 129 28.09 -11.10 18.94
CA GLU A 129 28.78 -9.88 18.47
C GLU A 129 28.61 -8.71 19.44
N GLU A 130 27.43 -8.57 20.04
CA GLU A 130 27.16 -7.56 21.06
C GLU A 130 28.03 -7.81 22.31
N ILE A 131 28.07 -9.05 22.81
CA ILE A 131 28.89 -9.44 23.98
C ILE A 131 30.37 -9.16 23.74
N GLU A 132 30.91 -9.50 22.57
CA GLU A 132 32.31 -9.26 22.22
C GLU A 132 32.66 -7.76 22.27
N VAL A 133 31.79 -6.91 21.73
CA VAL A 133 31.98 -5.45 21.78
C VAL A 133 31.99 -4.95 23.23
N ILE A 134 31.04 -5.40 24.05
CA ILE A 134 30.95 -4.98 25.47
C ILE A 134 32.21 -5.39 26.25
N LYS A 135 32.64 -6.64 26.11
CA LYS A 135 33.84 -7.15 26.77
C LYS A 135 35.13 -6.47 26.32
N SER A 136 35.21 -6.04 25.05
CA SER A 136 36.42 -5.41 24.49
C SER A 136 36.88 -4.14 25.20
N TYR A 137 35.98 -3.45 25.92
CA TYR A 137 36.31 -2.26 26.71
C TYR A 137 36.09 -2.43 28.22
N GLY A 138 35.81 -3.67 28.68
CA GLY A 138 35.62 -3.98 30.10
C GLY A 138 34.20 -3.74 30.64
N GLY A 139 33.19 -3.62 29.77
CA GLY A 139 31.78 -3.58 30.20
C GLY A 139 31.22 -4.97 30.54
N GLU A 140 30.10 -4.98 31.23
CA GLU A 140 29.40 -6.21 31.65
C GLU A 140 28.17 -6.49 30.77
N PHE A 141 27.87 -7.76 30.55
CA PHE A 141 26.65 -8.19 29.87
C PHE A 141 25.72 -8.86 30.86
N MET A 142 24.43 -8.49 30.85
CA MET A 142 23.44 -8.97 31.79
C MET A 142 22.17 -9.46 31.09
N TYR A 143 21.65 -10.59 31.54
CA TYR A 143 20.31 -11.03 31.19
C TYR A 143 19.30 -10.70 32.30
N THR A 144 18.08 -10.33 31.93
CA THR A 144 17.00 -10.12 32.90
C THR A 144 16.12 -11.37 33.07
N PRO A 145 15.60 -11.67 34.28
CA PRO A 145 14.73 -12.82 34.52
C PRO A 145 13.50 -12.84 33.60
N GLY A 146 13.22 -13.99 33.00
CA GLY A 146 12.20 -14.14 31.96
C GLY A 146 10.90 -14.75 32.47
N ASP A 147 10.13 -14.04 33.30
CA ASP A 147 8.80 -14.50 33.69
C ASP A 147 7.69 -13.81 32.86
N TYR A 148 6.98 -14.65 32.11
CA TYR A 148 5.81 -14.39 31.26
C TYR A 148 6.06 -13.59 29.96
N ILE A 149 6.18 -14.32 28.85
CA ILE A 149 6.36 -13.78 27.50
C ILE A 149 4.97 -13.56 26.87
N GLN A 150 4.41 -12.37 27.02
CA GLN A 150 3.55 -11.84 25.96
C GLN A 150 4.44 -10.99 25.06
N SER A 151 4.94 -11.54 23.97
CA SER A 151 5.70 -10.73 23.01
C SER A 151 4.78 -9.67 22.42
N SER A 152 5.33 -8.52 22.01
CA SER A 152 4.55 -7.55 21.22
C SER A 152 3.89 -8.23 20.02
N SER A 153 4.48 -9.30 19.46
CA SER A 153 3.85 -10.08 18.37
C SER A 153 2.55 -10.73 18.83
N TYR A 154 2.53 -11.40 19.99
CA TYR A 154 1.34 -12.05 20.53
C TYR A 154 0.20 -11.06 20.84
N ILE A 155 0.52 -9.88 21.37
CA ILE A 155 -0.48 -8.83 21.65
C ILE A 155 -0.99 -8.19 20.35
N ILE A 156 -0.10 -7.89 19.39
CA ILE A 156 -0.49 -7.39 18.06
C ILE A 156 -1.35 -8.43 17.33
N GLU A 157 -1.10 -9.73 17.50
CA GLU A 157 -1.88 -10.76 16.82
C GLU A 157 -3.28 -10.93 17.42
N ASN A 158 -3.44 -10.72 18.74
CA ASN A 158 -4.71 -10.99 19.44
C ASN A 158 -5.57 -9.75 19.77
N ASN A 159 -4.99 -8.55 19.96
CA ASN A 159 -5.72 -7.32 20.33
C ASN A 159 -5.01 -6.06 19.80
N LYS A 160 -5.15 -5.75 18.50
CA LYS A 160 -4.49 -4.61 17.85
C LYS A 160 -5.06 -3.27 18.34
N PRO A 161 -4.25 -2.35 18.89
CA PRO A 161 -4.70 -0.97 19.10
C PRO A 161 -4.91 -0.28 17.74
N ASP A 162 -6.03 0.39 17.53
CA ASP A 162 -6.30 1.13 16.28
C ASP A 162 -5.44 2.41 16.21
N LEU A 163 -4.31 2.32 15.52
CA LEU A 163 -3.37 3.43 15.33
C LEU A 163 -3.50 4.11 13.96
N LYS A 164 -4.54 3.80 13.16
CA LYS A 164 -4.63 4.27 11.76
C LYS A 164 -4.51 5.79 11.62
N LEU A 165 -5.20 6.54 12.49
CA LEU A 165 -5.19 8.00 12.48
C LEU A 165 -3.85 8.57 12.95
N VAL A 166 -3.26 7.98 14.00
CA VAL A 166 -1.96 8.38 14.53
C VAL A 166 -0.85 8.17 13.49
N LYS A 167 -0.87 7.03 12.80
CA LYS A 167 0.07 6.70 11.71
C LYS A 167 -0.06 7.69 10.56
N LEU A 168 -1.29 7.97 10.11
CA LEU A 168 -1.54 8.94 9.06
C LEU A 168 -1.09 10.36 9.46
N LYS A 169 -1.42 10.81 10.66
CA LYS A 169 -1.00 12.13 11.19
C LYS A 169 0.52 12.25 11.22
N THR A 170 1.21 11.24 11.75
CA THR A 170 2.68 11.19 11.81
C THR A 170 3.31 11.26 10.41
N LEU A 171 2.75 10.52 9.45
CA LEU A 171 3.21 10.54 8.06
C LEU A 171 3.03 11.93 7.43
N MET A 172 1.86 12.54 7.61
CA MET A 172 1.55 13.87 7.08
C MET A 172 2.48 14.94 7.66
N GLU A 173 2.69 14.95 8.98
CA GLU A 173 3.60 15.89 9.65
C GLU A 173 5.04 15.74 9.16
N ASN A 174 5.53 14.50 9.04
CA ASN A 174 6.90 14.22 8.57
C ASN A 174 7.16 14.66 7.12
N GLU A 175 6.10 14.78 6.32
CA GLU A 175 6.16 15.17 4.90
C GLU A 175 5.66 16.60 4.68
N ASN A 176 5.42 17.35 5.75
CA ASN A 176 4.87 18.71 5.74
C ASN A 176 3.56 18.80 4.93
N ILE A 177 2.69 17.82 5.07
CA ILE A 177 1.37 17.75 4.43
C ILE A 177 0.30 18.09 5.47
N ASN A 178 -0.65 18.92 5.08
CA ASN A 178 -1.84 19.24 5.86
C ASN A 178 -3.09 19.01 4.99
N PHE A 179 -4.28 19.04 5.60
CA PHE A 179 -5.53 18.83 4.86
C PHE A 179 -5.75 19.89 3.78
N LYS A 180 -5.30 21.13 3.97
CA LYS A 180 -5.34 22.17 2.93
C LYS A 180 -4.65 21.70 1.63
N LYS A 181 -3.46 21.12 1.71
CA LYS A 181 -2.77 20.56 0.53
C LYS A 181 -3.56 19.43 -0.15
N LEU A 182 -4.30 18.62 0.62
CA LEU A 182 -5.15 17.57 0.07
C LEU A 182 -6.37 18.16 -0.66
N TYR A 183 -7.02 19.18 -0.07
CA TYR A 183 -8.12 19.90 -0.70
C TYR A 183 -7.68 20.65 -1.97
N ASP A 184 -6.57 21.38 -1.90
CA ASP A 184 -5.98 22.08 -3.05
C ASP A 184 -5.65 21.10 -4.19
N CYS A 185 -5.20 19.88 -3.85
CA CYS A 185 -4.96 18.83 -4.83
C CYS A 185 -6.26 18.42 -5.53
N LEU A 186 -7.34 18.14 -4.78
CA LEU A 186 -8.64 17.75 -5.34
C LEU A 186 -9.26 18.83 -6.23
N GLU A 187 -9.00 20.10 -5.94
CA GLU A 187 -9.44 21.21 -6.79
C GLU A 187 -8.66 21.27 -8.11
N LYS A 188 -7.34 21.12 -8.04
CA LYS A 188 -6.43 21.17 -9.20
C LYS A 188 -6.53 19.96 -10.13
N ILE A 189 -7.12 18.85 -9.68
CA ILE A 189 -7.41 17.69 -10.54
C ILE A 189 -8.38 18.05 -11.68
N LYS A 190 -9.25 19.05 -11.48
CA LYS A 190 -10.26 19.44 -12.46
C LYS A 190 -9.59 19.92 -13.76
N GLY A 191 -10.01 19.33 -14.88
CA GLY A 191 -9.52 19.68 -16.21
C GLY A 191 -8.20 19.01 -16.62
N GLU A 192 -7.61 18.16 -15.79
CA GLU A 192 -6.45 17.37 -16.19
C GLU A 192 -6.80 16.43 -17.36
N GLU A 193 -5.94 16.39 -18.38
CA GLU A 193 -6.12 15.55 -19.56
C GLU A 193 -5.59 14.13 -19.27
N VAL A 194 -6.45 13.12 -19.44
CA VAL A 194 -6.09 11.71 -19.25
C VAL A 194 -6.48 10.88 -20.46
N PHE A 195 -5.52 10.11 -20.97
CA PHE A 195 -5.74 9.09 -21.99
C PHE A 195 -5.70 7.71 -21.33
N VAL A 196 -6.82 7.01 -21.31
CA VAL A 196 -6.92 5.65 -20.79
C VAL A 196 -6.91 4.68 -21.95
N LEU A 197 -5.95 3.75 -21.96
CA LEU A 197 -5.94 2.59 -22.86
C LEU A 197 -6.12 1.34 -22.00
N GLY A 198 -7.11 0.52 -22.35
CA GLY A 198 -7.29 -0.73 -21.62
C GLY A 198 -8.48 -1.55 -22.07
N ASP A 199 -8.61 -2.74 -21.49
CA ASP A 199 -9.66 -3.67 -21.84
C ASP A 199 -11.01 -3.22 -21.25
N THR A 200 -12.05 -3.19 -22.07
CA THR A 200 -13.42 -2.97 -21.58
C THR A 200 -14.05 -4.29 -21.20
N ILE A 201 -14.73 -4.33 -20.05
CA ILE A 201 -15.49 -5.49 -19.59
C ILE A 201 -16.93 -5.04 -19.36
N VAL A 202 -17.91 -5.85 -19.75
CA VAL A 202 -19.30 -5.71 -19.32
C VAL A 202 -19.61 -6.77 -18.28
N ASP A 203 -19.85 -6.35 -17.04
CA ASP A 203 -20.29 -7.23 -15.97
C ASP A 203 -21.82 -7.36 -16.03
N SER A 204 -22.33 -8.58 -16.27
CA SER A 204 -23.76 -8.85 -16.39
C SER A 204 -24.25 -9.69 -15.21
N TYR A 205 -25.12 -9.13 -14.38
CA TYR A 205 -25.75 -9.83 -13.25
C TYR A 205 -27.15 -10.27 -13.63
N ILE A 206 -27.29 -11.58 -13.89
CA ILE A 206 -28.57 -12.23 -14.16
C ILE A 206 -29.19 -12.63 -12.84
N GLN A 207 -30.22 -11.91 -12.43
CA GLN A 207 -31.04 -12.26 -11.29
C GLN A 207 -31.99 -13.38 -11.70
N THR A 208 -32.00 -14.44 -10.88
CA THR A 208 -32.79 -15.64 -11.10
C THR A 208 -33.44 -16.10 -9.81
N GLU A 209 -34.52 -16.85 -9.94
CA GLU A 209 -35.22 -17.48 -8.82
C GLU A 209 -35.09 -19.00 -8.93
N PHE A 210 -34.79 -19.67 -7.81
CA PHE A 210 -34.61 -21.11 -7.79
C PHE A 210 -35.96 -21.81 -7.99
N ILE A 211 -36.03 -22.72 -8.98
CA ILE A 211 -37.23 -23.53 -9.21
C ILE A 211 -37.08 -24.90 -8.52
N GLY A 212 -35.93 -25.57 -8.67
CA GLY A 212 -35.69 -26.90 -8.11
C GLY A 212 -34.46 -27.60 -8.71
N SER A 213 -33.96 -28.65 -8.04
CA SER A 213 -33.00 -29.60 -8.60
C SER A 213 -33.76 -30.72 -9.34
N ASN A 214 -33.44 -30.95 -10.62
CA ASN A 214 -34.13 -31.98 -11.42
C ASN A 214 -33.63 -33.40 -11.10
N ALA A 215 -34.52 -34.39 -11.11
CA ALA A 215 -34.16 -35.81 -10.93
C ALA A 215 -33.43 -36.43 -12.13
N LYS A 216 -33.48 -35.80 -13.33
CA LYS A 216 -32.90 -36.32 -14.57
C LYS A 216 -31.42 -36.01 -14.75
N THR A 217 -30.95 -34.87 -14.24
CA THR A 217 -29.55 -34.44 -14.30
C THR A 217 -29.24 -33.66 -13.03
N PRO A 218 -28.00 -33.71 -12.49
CA PRO A 218 -27.62 -32.99 -11.28
C PRO A 218 -27.39 -31.49 -11.59
N THR A 219 -28.41 -30.84 -12.15
CA THR A 219 -28.39 -29.43 -12.54
C THR A 219 -29.56 -28.69 -11.92
N PHE A 220 -29.31 -27.43 -11.56
CA PHE A 220 -30.32 -26.54 -11.00
C PHE A 220 -31.15 -25.91 -12.11
N SER A 221 -32.47 -25.87 -11.92
CA SER A 221 -33.37 -25.08 -12.75
C SER A 221 -33.65 -23.75 -12.07
N VAL A 222 -33.47 -22.65 -12.81
CA VAL A 222 -33.70 -21.29 -12.33
C VAL A 222 -34.55 -20.50 -13.31
N LYS A 223 -35.47 -19.68 -12.79
CA LYS A 223 -36.31 -18.76 -13.57
C LYS A 223 -35.56 -17.46 -13.76
N TYR A 224 -35.45 -16.97 -15.00
CA TYR A 224 -34.91 -15.64 -15.29
C TYR A 224 -35.83 -14.54 -14.73
N ILE A 225 -35.25 -13.56 -14.02
CA ILE A 225 -35.97 -12.39 -13.49
C ILE A 225 -35.54 -11.13 -14.24
N LYS A 226 -34.26 -10.76 -14.18
CA LYS A 226 -33.72 -9.57 -14.85
C LYS A 226 -32.22 -9.68 -15.11
N ASN A 227 -31.72 -8.83 -16.00
CA ASN A 227 -30.31 -8.67 -16.30
C ASN A 227 -29.90 -7.23 -15.98
N ASN A 228 -28.93 -7.05 -15.08
CA ASN A 228 -28.32 -5.76 -14.80
C ASN A 228 -26.91 -5.74 -15.38
N GLU A 229 -26.61 -4.78 -16.24
CA GLU A 229 -25.33 -4.66 -16.94
C GLU A 229 -24.56 -3.43 -16.46
N TYR A 230 -23.26 -3.58 -16.25
CA TYR A 230 -22.36 -2.53 -15.80
C TYR A 230 -21.11 -2.49 -16.67
N VAL A 231 -20.65 -1.28 -17.00
CA VAL A 231 -19.34 -1.09 -17.62
C VAL A 231 -18.27 -1.21 -16.54
N GLY A 232 -17.40 -2.20 -16.70
CA GLY A 232 -16.24 -2.51 -15.86
C GLY A 232 -14.92 -2.41 -16.64
N GLY A 233 -13.86 -2.95 -16.06
CA GLY A 233 -12.51 -2.90 -16.63
C GLY A 233 -11.97 -1.46 -16.73
N ALA A 234 -11.23 -1.16 -17.78
CA ALA A 234 -10.71 0.20 -18.01
C ALA A 234 -11.83 1.25 -18.22
N GLY A 235 -13.06 0.80 -18.52
CA GLY A 235 -14.23 1.66 -18.60
C GLY A 235 -14.64 2.24 -17.25
N VAL A 236 -14.59 1.48 -16.15
CA VAL A 236 -14.91 2.01 -14.81
C VAL A 236 -13.81 2.95 -14.30
N VAL A 237 -12.54 2.63 -14.56
CA VAL A 237 -11.41 3.54 -14.29
C VAL A 237 -11.64 4.90 -14.96
N SER A 238 -12.05 4.89 -16.23
CA SER A 238 -12.38 6.10 -16.99
C SER A 238 -13.54 6.89 -16.36
N LYS A 239 -14.53 6.21 -15.80
CA LYS A 239 -15.66 6.84 -15.10
C LYS A 239 -15.22 7.47 -13.77
N HIS A 240 -14.37 6.83 -12.98
CA HIS A 240 -13.80 7.44 -11.77
C HIS A 240 -12.96 8.68 -12.09
N LEU A 241 -12.07 8.60 -13.08
CA LEU A 241 -11.27 9.74 -13.54
C LEU A 241 -12.17 10.91 -13.96
N LYS A 242 -13.25 10.62 -14.69
CA LYS A 242 -14.21 11.64 -15.12
C LYS A 242 -14.99 12.24 -13.95
N ALA A 243 -15.43 11.41 -13.00
CA ALA A 243 -16.11 11.84 -11.78
C ALA A 243 -15.21 12.69 -10.86
N ALA A 244 -13.91 12.46 -10.91
CA ALA A 244 -12.90 13.29 -10.26
C ALA A 244 -12.71 14.68 -10.92
N GLY A 245 -13.27 14.88 -12.12
CA GLY A 245 -13.23 16.15 -12.85
C GLY A 245 -12.22 16.22 -13.99
N ALA A 246 -11.57 15.11 -14.35
CA ALA A 246 -10.64 15.05 -15.46
C ALA A 246 -11.32 15.07 -16.84
N ASN A 247 -10.57 15.48 -17.86
CA ASN A 247 -10.94 15.33 -19.27
C ASN A 247 -10.41 13.99 -19.76
N VAL A 248 -11.30 13.00 -19.83
CA VAL A 248 -10.93 11.63 -20.14
C VAL A 248 -11.17 11.32 -21.62
N THR A 249 -10.10 10.85 -22.27
CA THR A 249 -10.14 10.15 -23.53
C THR A 249 -9.93 8.66 -23.27
N PHE A 250 -10.92 7.84 -23.56
CA PHE A 250 -10.85 6.39 -23.37
C PHE A 250 -10.71 5.67 -24.71
N CYS A 251 -9.71 4.80 -24.80
CA CYS A 251 -9.41 3.97 -25.95
C CYS A 251 -9.49 2.49 -25.56
N SER A 252 -10.24 1.70 -26.33
CA SER A 252 -10.40 0.27 -26.09
C SER A 252 -10.82 -0.46 -27.37
N ILE A 253 -11.01 -1.77 -27.25
CA ILE A 253 -11.49 -2.64 -28.33
C ILE A 253 -12.82 -3.23 -27.91
N LEU A 254 -13.79 -3.13 -28.81
CA LEU A 254 -15.14 -3.67 -28.63
C LEU A 254 -15.51 -4.56 -29.80
N GLY A 255 -16.44 -5.48 -29.56
CA GLY A 255 -17.06 -6.24 -30.64
C GLY A 255 -18.04 -5.39 -31.45
N ASN A 256 -18.64 -6.03 -32.46
CA ASN A 256 -19.76 -5.46 -33.22
C ASN A 256 -21.09 -6.06 -32.71
N ASP A 257 -21.40 -5.83 -31.43
CA ASP A 257 -22.52 -6.46 -30.74
C ASP A 257 -23.33 -5.47 -29.87
N LYS A 258 -24.44 -5.93 -29.30
CA LYS A 258 -25.32 -5.11 -28.46
C LYS A 258 -24.61 -4.56 -27.22
N LEU A 259 -23.62 -5.28 -26.70
CA LEU A 259 -22.87 -4.86 -25.52
C LEU A 259 -21.93 -3.70 -25.86
N ALA A 260 -21.32 -3.69 -27.05
CA ALA A 260 -20.54 -2.55 -27.52
C ALA A 260 -21.38 -1.26 -27.56
N GLU A 261 -22.62 -1.34 -28.05
CA GLU A 261 -23.54 -0.21 -28.07
C GLU A 261 -23.96 0.24 -26.66
N PHE A 262 -24.16 -0.71 -25.74
CA PHE A 262 -24.38 -0.41 -24.32
C PHE A 262 -23.20 0.37 -23.72
N VAL A 263 -21.97 -0.10 -23.92
CA VAL A 263 -20.74 0.57 -23.42
C VAL A 263 -20.64 1.99 -23.98
N LYS A 264 -20.80 2.16 -25.29
CA LYS A 264 -20.76 3.49 -25.96
C LYS A 264 -21.79 4.44 -25.35
N LYS A 265 -23.02 3.97 -25.13
CA LYS A 265 -24.10 4.76 -24.54
C LYS A 265 -23.81 5.15 -23.09
N ASP A 266 -23.35 4.23 -22.25
CA ASP A 266 -23.02 4.51 -20.85
C ASP A 266 -21.89 5.54 -20.72
N LEU A 267 -20.81 5.37 -21.49
CA LEU A 267 -19.67 6.28 -21.43
C LEU A 267 -19.99 7.68 -22.00
N ASN A 268 -20.81 7.75 -23.06
CA ASN A 268 -21.30 9.01 -23.58
C ASN A 268 -22.19 9.75 -22.56
N LYS A 269 -23.06 9.02 -21.83
CA LYS A 269 -23.84 9.60 -20.72
C LYS A 269 -22.94 10.22 -19.64
N ASN A 270 -21.76 9.65 -19.42
CA ASN A 270 -20.75 10.17 -18.50
C ASN A 270 -19.84 11.26 -19.11
N LYS A 271 -20.10 11.70 -20.36
CA LYS A 271 -19.32 12.72 -21.09
C LYS A 271 -17.83 12.35 -21.22
N ILE A 272 -17.55 11.08 -21.44
CA ILE A 272 -16.20 10.56 -21.71
C ILE A 272 -16.00 10.54 -23.23
N LYS A 273 -14.88 11.09 -23.70
CA LYS A 273 -14.51 11.00 -25.11
C LYS A 273 -14.02 9.59 -25.39
N THR A 274 -14.60 8.89 -26.35
CA THR A 274 -14.27 7.49 -26.62
C THR A 274 -13.68 7.31 -28.02
N PHE A 275 -12.72 6.40 -28.12
CA PHE A 275 -12.12 5.93 -29.37
C PHE A 275 -12.09 4.40 -29.32
N PHE A 276 -13.03 3.76 -30.01
CA PHE A 276 -13.12 2.32 -30.04
C PHE A 276 -12.67 1.77 -31.38
N PHE A 277 -11.87 0.72 -31.30
CA PHE A 277 -11.56 -0.13 -32.43
C PHE A 277 -12.39 -1.41 -32.35
N SER A 278 -12.60 -2.07 -33.48
CA SER A 278 -13.22 -3.39 -33.52
C SER A 278 -12.41 -4.34 -34.39
N GLU A 279 -12.46 -5.61 -34.02
CA GLU A 279 -11.81 -6.70 -34.75
C GLU A 279 -12.87 -7.73 -35.15
N LYS A 280 -12.73 -8.30 -36.34
CA LYS A 280 -13.68 -9.29 -36.85
C LYS A 280 -13.70 -10.51 -35.92
N ASN A 281 -14.89 -10.95 -35.52
CA ASN A 281 -15.13 -12.10 -34.63
C ASN A 281 -14.70 -11.94 -33.16
N ARG A 282 -14.14 -10.80 -32.75
CA ARG A 282 -13.88 -10.52 -31.34
C ARG A 282 -15.18 -10.02 -30.66
N PRO A 283 -15.73 -10.72 -29.66
CA PRO A 283 -16.89 -10.22 -28.93
C PRO A 283 -16.48 -9.11 -27.95
N THR A 284 -17.42 -8.25 -27.58
CA THR A 284 -17.25 -7.40 -26.40
C THR A 284 -17.17 -8.29 -25.17
N THR A 285 -16.08 -8.18 -24.41
CA THR A 285 -15.85 -9.00 -23.21
C THR A 285 -17.01 -8.85 -22.23
N ASN A 286 -17.69 -9.97 -21.96
CA ASN A 286 -18.80 -10.05 -21.02
C ASN A 286 -18.48 -11.06 -19.92
N LYS A 287 -18.62 -10.66 -18.66
CA LYS A 287 -18.54 -11.54 -17.50
C LYS A 287 -19.93 -11.68 -16.89
N LYS A 288 -20.62 -12.76 -17.21
CA LYS A 288 -22.00 -12.98 -16.80
C LYS A 288 -22.06 -13.81 -15.54
N VAL A 289 -22.73 -13.34 -14.50
CA VAL A 289 -22.96 -14.09 -13.25
C VAL A 289 -24.44 -14.31 -13.04
N TYR A 290 -24.83 -15.57 -12.84
CA TYR A 290 -26.19 -15.96 -12.47
C TYR A 290 -26.32 -15.97 -10.95
N ILE A 291 -27.33 -15.26 -10.43
CA ILE A 291 -27.51 -15.04 -9.00
C ILE A 291 -28.91 -15.52 -8.60
N ALA A 292 -29.02 -16.30 -7.52
CA ALA A 292 -30.30 -16.69 -6.92
C ALA A 292 -30.23 -16.57 -5.39
N GLN A 293 -31.23 -15.93 -4.77
CA GLN A 293 -31.30 -15.73 -3.31
C GLN A 293 -29.96 -15.23 -2.70
N ASN A 294 -29.30 -14.29 -3.39
CA ASN A 294 -27.96 -13.73 -3.08
C ASN A 294 -26.74 -14.64 -3.31
N TYR A 295 -26.93 -15.88 -3.76
CA TYR A 295 -25.84 -16.78 -4.14
C TYR A 295 -25.47 -16.62 -5.62
N ARG A 296 -24.17 -16.42 -5.90
CA ARG A 296 -23.60 -16.44 -7.26
C ARG A 296 -23.43 -17.90 -7.70
N LEU A 297 -24.32 -18.40 -8.56
CA LEU A 297 -24.43 -19.80 -8.96
C LEU A 297 -23.39 -20.20 -10.01
N LEU A 298 -23.29 -19.43 -11.09
CA LEU A 298 -22.46 -19.73 -12.24
C LEU A 298 -21.93 -18.44 -12.85
N LYS A 299 -20.67 -18.45 -13.28
CA LYS A 299 -20.08 -17.40 -14.10
C LYS A 299 -19.82 -17.93 -15.51
N VAL A 300 -20.30 -17.23 -16.52
CA VAL A 300 -20.10 -17.53 -17.94
C VAL A 300 -19.44 -16.31 -18.59
N ASP A 301 -18.18 -16.47 -18.99
CA ASP A 301 -17.41 -15.40 -19.63
C ASP A 301 -17.48 -15.56 -21.15
N THR A 302 -17.91 -14.52 -21.86
CA THR A 302 -17.86 -14.42 -23.33
C THR A 302 -16.74 -13.43 -23.69
N LEU A 303 -15.61 -13.95 -24.14
CA LEU A 303 -14.39 -13.15 -24.32
C LEU A 303 -13.49 -13.73 -25.39
N ASP A 304 -12.54 -12.92 -25.84
CA ASP A 304 -11.39 -13.33 -26.66
C ASP A 304 -10.12 -12.75 -26.02
N ASN A 305 -9.14 -13.63 -25.76
CA ASN A 305 -7.87 -13.26 -25.12
C ASN A 305 -6.70 -13.34 -26.09
N THR A 306 -6.96 -13.56 -27.37
CA THR A 306 -5.90 -13.56 -28.39
C THR A 306 -5.32 -12.15 -28.52
N PRO A 307 -4.01 -12.02 -28.81
CA PRO A 307 -3.41 -10.75 -29.16
C PRO A 307 -4.17 -10.04 -30.27
N ILE A 308 -4.29 -8.72 -30.16
CA ILE A 308 -4.88 -7.89 -31.21
C ILE A 308 -3.96 -7.84 -32.43
N ASN A 309 -4.51 -7.66 -33.62
CA ASN A 309 -3.69 -7.53 -34.82
C ASN A 309 -2.76 -6.29 -34.80
N ASP A 310 -1.65 -6.37 -35.53
CA ASP A 310 -0.63 -5.32 -35.57
C ASP A 310 -1.17 -3.98 -36.13
N ASP A 311 -2.10 -4.02 -37.09
CA ASP A 311 -2.72 -2.80 -37.65
C ASP A 311 -3.45 -1.98 -36.58
N LEU A 312 -4.17 -2.65 -35.66
CA LEU A 312 -4.82 -2.02 -34.53
C LEU A 312 -3.80 -1.47 -33.53
N VAL A 313 -2.71 -2.20 -33.26
CA VAL A 313 -1.60 -1.70 -32.42
C VAL A 313 -1.04 -0.40 -32.99
N ASP A 314 -0.86 -0.32 -34.31
CA ASP A 314 -0.34 0.86 -34.99
C ASP A 314 -1.34 2.04 -34.95
N GLN A 315 -2.64 1.78 -35.12
CA GLN A 315 -3.67 2.82 -34.99
C GLN A 315 -3.78 3.38 -33.56
N ILE A 316 -3.71 2.51 -32.54
CA ILE A 316 -3.66 2.92 -31.14
C ILE A 316 -2.38 3.72 -30.87
N SER A 317 -1.24 3.25 -31.38
CA SER A 317 0.06 3.93 -31.26
C SER A 317 0.03 5.34 -31.86
N GLN A 318 -0.60 5.53 -33.01
CA GLN A 318 -0.80 6.86 -33.62
C GLN A 318 -1.68 7.77 -32.74
N SER A 319 -2.71 7.22 -32.10
CA SER A 319 -3.57 7.96 -31.19
C SER A 319 -2.83 8.40 -29.93
N LEU A 320 -2.00 7.52 -29.36
CA LEU A 320 -1.12 7.84 -28.24
C LEU A 320 -0.12 8.95 -28.57
N LYS A 321 0.49 8.91 -29.76
CA LYS A 321 1.44 9.95 -30.23
C LYS A 321 0.79 11.34 -30.35
N LYS A 322 -0.49 11.39 -30.71
CA LYS A 322 -1.26 12.64 -30.83
C LYS A 322 -1.60 13.26 -29.47
N PHE A 323 -1.65 12.45 -28.40
CA PHE A 323 -1.97 12.91 -27.06
C PHE A 323 -0.75 13.58 -26.40
N LYS A 324 -0.79 14.92 -26.31
CA LYS A 324 0.32 15.74 -25.82
C LYS A 324 -0.02 16.34 -24.45
N ASN A 325 0.92 16.22 -23.51
CA ASN A 325 0.92 16.85 -22.19
C ASN A 325 -0.27 16.45 -21.28
N GLY A 326 -0.33 15.20 -20.87
CA GLY A 326 -1.34 14.71 -19.93
C GLY A 326 -0.84 13.56 -19.07
N THR A 327 -1.73 12.63 -18.77
CA THR A 327 -1.42 11.34 -18.15
C THR A 327 -1.96 10.22 -19.03
N VAL A 328 -1.14 9.20 -19.27
CA VAL A 328 -1.55 7.98 -19.98
C VAL A 328 -1.68 6.87 -18.95
N VAL A 329 -2.86 6.25 -18.90
CA VAL A 329 -3.18 5.13 -18.01
C VAL A 329 -3.34 3.88 -18.85
N PHE A 330 -2.51 2.87 -18.57
CA PHE A 330 -2.67 1.52 -19.10
C PHE A 330 -3.36 0.66 -18.05
N SER A 331 -4.54 0.14 -18.40
CA SER A 331 -5.36 -0.67 -17.50
C SER A 331 -5.64 -2.03 -18.17
N ASP A 332 -4.84 -3.01 -17.78
CA ASP A 332 -4.74 -4.32 -18.42
C ASP A 332 -5.54 -5.38 -17.65
N PHE A 333 -6.42 -6.09 -18.36
CA PHE A 333 -7.18 -7.23 -17.86
C PHE A 333 -6.89 -8.52 -18.66
N ARG A 334 -5.85 -8.50 -19.51
CA ARG A 334 -5.37 -9.61 -20.37
C ARG A 334 -6.38 -10.09 -21.40
N HIS A 335 -7.07 -9.16 -22.05
CA HIS A 335 -7.97 -9.45 -23.18
C HIS A 335 -7.36 -9.11 -24.56
N GLY A 336 -6.04 -8.92 -24.63
CA GLY A 336 -5.28 -8.94 -25.89
C GLY A 336 -4.62 -7.62 -26.28
N ILE A 337 -5.05 -6.48 -25.73
CA ILE A 337 -4.46 -5.15 -26.00
C ILE A 337 -2.99 -5.14 -25.59
N PHE A 338 -2.70 -5.56 -24.35
CA PHE A 338 -1.34 -5.63 -23.82
C PHE A 338 -0.81 -7.06 -23.92
N ASN A 339 0.17 -7.24 -24.79
CA ASN A 339 0.81 -8.51 -25.02
C ASN A 339 2.29 -8.27 -25.39
N LYS A 340 3.06 -9.35 -25.53
CA LYS A 340 4.50 -9.28 -25.76
C LYS A 340 4.89 -8.51 -27.03
N SER A 341 4.07 -8.53 -28.09
CA SER A 341 4.37 -7.79 -29.33
C SER A 341 3.83 -6.36 -29.35
N SER A 342 2.79 -6.06 -28.56
CA SER A 342 2.17 -4.73 -28.54
C SER A 342 2.77 -3.79 -27.50
N ILE A 343 3.19 -4.28 -26.34
CA ILE A 343 3.42 -3.41 -25.19
C ILE A 343 4.58 -2.43 -25.40
N ASP A 344 5.70 -2.89 -25.94
CA ASP A 344 6.86 -2.03 -26.21
C ASP A 344 6.54 -0.96 -27.26
N LYS A 345 5.76 -1.32 -28.29
CA LYS A 345 5.29 -0.38 -29.34
C LYS A 345 4.39 0.70 -28.72
N LEU A 346 3.48 0.29 -27.84
CA LEU A 346 2.55 1.20 -27.16
C LEU A 346 3.28 2.14 -26.19
N ILE A 347 4.19 1.61 -25.37
CA ILE A 347 5.00 2.41 -24.44
C ILE A 347 5.88 3.41 -25.21
N ALA A 348 6.53 2.99 -26.29
CA ALA A 348 7.36 3.85 -27.13
C ALA A 348 6.55 4.97 -27.81
N SER A 349 5.24 4.79 -27.96
CA SER A 349 4.34 5.78 -28.57
C SER A 349 3.86 6.85 -27.59
N ILE A 350 4.09 6.67 -26.28
CA ILE A 350 3.75 7.68 -25.27
C ILE A 350 4.77 8.82 -25.32
N ASN A 351 4.27 10.06 -25.41
CA ASN A 351 5.13 11.23 -25.34
C ASN A 351 5.89 11.28 -23.98
N LYS A 352 7.21 11.53 -24.01
CA LYS A 352 8.07 11.60 -22.82
C LYS A 352 7.62 12.62 -21.76
N ARG A 353 6.82 13.64 -22.13
CA ARG A 353 6.25 14.63 -21.21
C ARG A 353 5.02 14.12 -20.44
N ASN A 354 4.39 13.05 -20.93
CA ASN A 354 3.23 12.47 -20.28
C ASN A 354 3.67 11.62 -19.09
N ILE A 355 2.84 11.61 -18.05
CA ILE A 355 2.98 10.64 -16.96
C ILE A 355 2.45 9.30 -17.46
N LYS A 356 3.16 8.22 -17.16
CA LYS A 356 2.75 6.85 -17.47
C LYS A 356 2.29 6.17 -16.18
N VAL A 357 1.06 5.71 -16.16
CA VAL A 357 0.48 4.94 -15.07
C VAL A 357 0.01 3.59 -15.60
N GLY A 358 0.28 2.52 -14.86
CA GLY A 358 0.06 1.16 -15.31
C GLY A 358 -0.55 0.31 -14.21
N ASP A 359 -1.55 -0.47 -14.58
CA ASP A 359 -2.15 -1.46 -13.70
C ASP A 359 -2.51 -2.72 -14.49
N SER A 360 -2.31 -3.89 -13.87
CA SER A 360 -2.54 -5.20 -14.48
C SER A 360 -3.49 -6.00 -13.59
N GLN A 361 -4.76 -5.59 -13.61
CA GLN A 361 -5.79 -6.07 -12.70
C GLN A 361 -6.44 -7.35 -13.19
N ILE A 362 -6.25 -8.46 -12.48
CA ILE A 362 -6.79 -9.75 -12.95
C ILE A 362 -7.27 -10.63 -11.79
N ALA A 363 -8.56 -10.98 -11.86
CA ALA A 363 -9.19 -11.86 -10.89
C ALA A 363 -8.98 -13.36 -11.18
N SER A 364 -9.09 -13.76 -12.46
CA SER A 364 -9.22 -15.18 -12.87
C SER A 364 -8.13 -15.70 -13.81
N ARG A 365 -7.21 -14.83 -14.27
CA ARG A 365 -6.10 -15.17 -15.16
C ARG A 365 -4.77 -14.70 -14.56
N TRP A 366 -3.73 -14.77 -15.37
CA TRP A 366 -2.39 -14.31 -15.07
C TRP A 366 -2.04 -13.09 -15.90
N GLY A 367 -1.49 -12.08 -15.26
CA GLY A 367 -0.87 -10.93 -15.89
C GLY A 367 0.36 -10.54 -15.13
N ASN A 368 1.13 -9.65 -15.73
CA ASN A 368 2.46 -9.31 -15.27
C ASN A 368 2.60 -7.80 -15.23
N ILE A 369 2.46 -7.22 -14.03
CA ILE A 369 2.66 -5.79 -13.81
C ILE A 369 4.07 -5.33 -14.23
N LEU A 370 5.05 -6.24 -14.29
CA LEU A 370 6.41 -5.93 -14.76
C LEU A 370 6.49 -5.66 -16.27
N ASP A 371 5.42 -5.92 -17.02
CA ASP A 371 5.34 -5.48 -18.42
C ASP A 371 5.29 -3.93 -18.49
N PHE A 372 4.81 -3.24 -17.45
CA PHE A 372 4.82 -1.77 -17.33
C PHE A 372 6.12 -1.21 -16.74
N LYS A 373 7.24 -1.57 -17.37
CA LYS A 373 8.57 -1.11 -16.94
C LYS A 373 8.76 0.39 -17.20
N ASP A 374 9.48 1.07 -16.31
CA ASP A 374 9.81 2.50 -16.39
C ASP A 374 8.60 3.45 -16.31
N PHE A 375 7.52 3.00 -15.65
CA PHE A 375 6.33 3.80 -15.41
C PHE A 375 6.49 4.77 -14.24
N ASP A 376 5.73 5.86 -14.23
CA ASP A 376 5.76 6.82 -13.12
C ASP A 376 5.03 6.26 -11.89
N LEU A 377 3.92 5.56 -12.10
CA LEU A 377 3.12 4.94 -11.05
C LEU A 377 2.61 3.57 -11.50
N ILE A 378 2.67 2.58 -10.60
CA ILE A 378 1.97 1.30 -10.75
C ILE A 378 1.23 0.95 -9.46
N THR A 379 0.08 0.27 -9.57
CA THR A 379 -0.84 0.01 -8.43
C THR A 379 -1.26 -1.46 -8.24
N PRO A 380 -0.35 -2.45 -8.35
CA PRO A 380 -0.72 -3.86 -8.23
C PRO A 380 -1.25 -4.20 -6.84
N ASN A 381 -2.01 -5.29 -6.74
CA ASN A 381 -2.28 -5.96 -5.47
C ASN A 381 -1.18 -6.98 -5.10
N GLU A 382 -1.24 -7.50 -3.87
CA GLU A 382 -0.28 -8.51 -3.41
C GLU A 382 -0.23 -9.75 -4.31
N LYS A 383 -1.39 -10.26 -4.76
CA LYS A 383 -1.45 -11.48 -5.58
C LYS A 383 -0.76 -11.27 -6.92
N GLU A 384 -0.98 -10.12 -7.54
CA GLU A 384 -0.32 -9.70 -8.79
C GLU A 384 1.19 -9.52 -8.60
N ALA A 385 1.62 -8.90 -7.50
CA ALA A 385 3.03 -8.72 -7.17
C ALA A 385 3.75 -10.07 -6.97
N ARG A 386 3.15 -10.97 -6.19
CA ARG A 386 3.68 -12.33 -5.96
C ARG A 386 3.78 -13.12 -7.25
N PHE A 387 2.74 -13.07 -8.06
CA PHE A 387 2.72 -13.74 -9.36
C PHE A 387 3.81 -13.20 -10.29
N ALA A 388 3.92 -11.88 -10.45
CA ALA A 388 4.91 -11.25 -11.31
C ALA A 388 6.37 -11.55 -10.89
N LEU A 389 6.61 -11.76 -9.59
CA LEU A 389 7.92 -12.08 -9.06
C LEU A 389 8.23 -13.58 -8.93
N GLY A 390 7.23 -14.45 -9.07
CA GLY A 390 7.33 -15.86 -8.71
C GLY A 390 7.65 -16.04 -7.23
N ASP A 391 7.03 -15.25 -6.35
CA ASP A 391 7.34 -15.18 -4.92
C ASP A 391 6.17 -15.69 -4.06
N GLN A 392 6.40 -16.74 -3.26
CA GLN A 392 5.38 -17.36 -2.42
C GLN A 392 5.46 -16.95 -0.95
N ASP A 393 6.68 -16.71 -0.45
CA ASP A 393 6.94 -16.73 1.00
C ASP A 393 7.52 -15.42 1.54
N SER A 394 7.95 -14.49 0.68
CA SER A 394 8.56 -13.25 1.16
C SER A 394 7.54 -12.42 1.93
N ALA A 395 8.02 -11.77 2.98
CA ALA A 395 7.25 -10.72 3.65
C ALA A 395 6.92 -9.57 2.68
N ILE A 396 5.85 -8.83 2.96
CA ILE A 396 5.31 -7.80 2.05
C ILE A 396 6.34 -6.75 1.65
N ARG A 397 7.15 -6.26 2.60
CA ARG A 397 8.13 -5.20 2.32
C ARG A 397 9.26 -5.67 1.38
N PRO A 398 9.93 -6.81 1.61
CA PRO A 398 10.85 -7.39 0.63
C PRO A 398 10.21 -7.64 -0.74
N LEU A 399 8.98 -8.16 -0.78
CA LEU A 399 8.21 -8.39 -2.02
C LEU A 399 8.05 -7.07 -2.79
N ALA A 400 7.53 -6.04 -2.14
CA ALA A 400 7.31 -4.72 -2.75
C ALA A 400 8.63 -4.08 -3.21
N SER A 401 9.70 -4.21 -2.42
CA SER A 401 11.01 -3.64 -2.76
C SER A 401 11.60 -4.30 -4.03
N LYS A 402 11.53 -5.63 -4.10
CA LYS A 402 11.96 -6.40 -5.28
C LYS A 402 11.14 -6.07 -6.52
N LEU A 403 9.82 -5.86 -6.35
CA LEU A 403 8.93 -5.47 -7.44
C LEU A 403 9.27 -4.08 -7.95
N TYR A 404 9.42 -3.12 -7.04
CA TYR A 404 9.81 -1.74 -7.35
C TYR A 404 11.12 -1.67 -8.15
N GLU A 405 12.14 -2.41 -7.71
CA GLU A 405 13.43 -2.49 -8.40
C GLU A 405 13.33 -3.12 -9.80
N LYS A 406 12.58 -4.22 -9.95
CA LYS A 406 12.40 -4.88 -11.25
C LYS A 406 11.56 -4.05 -12.22
N ALA A 407 10.49 -3.42 -11.74
CA ALA A 407 9.63 -2.55 -12.54
C ALA A 407 10.35 -1.25 -12.94
N ASN A 408 11.36 -0.83 -12.16
CA ASN A 408 12.05 0.45 -12.31
C ASN A 408 11.07 1.64 -12.40
N CYS A 409 9.97 1.57 -11.63
CA CYS A 409 8.98 2.63 -11.59
C CYS A 409 9.40 3.77 -10.66
N LYS A 410 8.79 4.95 -10.79
CA LYS A 410 9.07 6.07 -9.86
C LYS A 410 8.35 5.89 -8.53
N SER A 411 7.12 5.38 -8.59
CA SER A 411 6.23 5.12 -7.47
C SER A 411 5.51 3.78 -7.64
N LEU A 412 5.46 2.99 -6.57
CA LEU A 412 4.70 1.74 -6.46
C LEU A 412 3.73 1.89 -5.31
N ILE A 413 2.42 1.76 -5.55
CA ILE A 413 1.41 1.64 -4.49
C ILE A 413 0.90 0.21 -4.50
N LEU A 414 1.42 -0.62 -3.60
CA LEU A 414 0.98 -2.01 -3.43
C LEU A 414 -0.30 -2.04 -2.58
N THR A 415 -1.39 -2.58 -3.11
CA THR A 415 -2.65 -2.72 -2.39
C THR A 415 -2.72 -4.04 -1.61
N LEU A 416 -3.19 -3.97 -0.36
CA LEU A 416 -3.16 -5.08 0.62
C LEU A 416 -4.56 -5.40 1.18
N GLY A 417 -5.62 -5.02 0.47
CA GLY A 417 -7.01 -5.20 0.90
C GLY A 417 -7.33 -4.39 2.15
N GLU A 418 -7.93 -5.04 3.17
CA GLU A 418 -8.27 -4.42 4.45
C GLU A 418 -7.06 -3.83 5.20
N ARG A 419 -5.85 -4.32 4.93
CA ARG A 419 -4.60 -3.79 5.52
C ARG A 419 -4.19 -2.44 4.93
N GLY A 420 -4.89 -1.94 3.91
CA GLY A 420 -4.62 -0.67 3.24
C GLY A 420 -3.57 -0.81 2.13
N ILE A 421 -2.55 0.06 2.15
CA ILE A 421 -1.52 0.13 1.11
C ILE A 421 -0.10 0.22 1.68
N LEU A 422 0.87 -0.27 0.89
CA LEU A 422 2.29 -0.01 1.07
C LEU A 422 2.80 0.75 -0.16
N THR A 423 3.32 1.96 0.03
CA THR A 423 3.90 2.76 -1.05
C THR A 423 5.42 2.73 -0.99
N ILE A 424 6.08 2.53 -2.14
CA ILE A 424 7.53 2.69 -2.33
C ILE A 424 7.76 3.79 -3.36
N ARG A 425 8.70 4.69 -3.06
CA ARG A 425 9.06 5.84 -3.90
C ARG A 425 10.58 5.94 -4.02
N LYS A 426 11.03 6.77 -4.97
CA LYS A 426 12.46 7.02 -5.17
C LYS A 426 13.10 7.57 -3.89
N LYS A 427 14.18 6.92 -3.45
CA LYS A 427 15.03 7.37 -2.36
C LYS A 427 15.59 8.77 -2.66
N ARG A 428 15.51 9.70 -1.69
CA ARG A 428 16.13 11.03 -1.77
C ARG A 428 17.66 10.94 -1.72
N ASP A 429 18.18 9.99 -0.94
CA ASP A 429 19.60 9.66 -0.82
C ASP A 429 19.80 8.16 -0.49
N LYS A 430 21.06 7.68 -0.47
CA LYS A 430 21.36 6.25 -0.23
C LYS A 430 20.82 5.71 1.11
N HIS A 431 20.60 6.56 2.09
CA HIS A 431 20.16 6.23 3.44
C HIS A 431 18.71 6.68 3.71
N ASP A 432 17.93 7.03 2.69
CA ASP A 432 16.54 7.47 2.86
C ASP A 432 15.65 6.31 3.34
N THR A 433 15.48 6.26 4.66
CA THR A 433 14.64 5.32 5.39
C THR A 433 13.15 5.53 5.14
N ARG A 434 12.76 6.69 4.57
CA ARG A 434 11.37 7.10 4.28
C ARG A 434 10.98 6.90 2.82
N ALA A 435 11.77 6.14 2.08
CA ALA A 435 11.47 5.76 0.71
C ALA A 435 10.27 4.79 0.60
N PHE A 436 9.73 4.32 1.73
CA PHE A 436 8.48 3.59 1.78
C PHE A 436 7.64 4.01 2.98
N PHE A 437 6.34 3.82 2.91
CA PHE A 437 5.39 4.06 4.01
C PHE A 437 4.11 3.26 3.79
N SER A 438 3.38 2.98 4.85
CA SER A 438 2.06 2.32 4.77
C SER A 438 0.94 3.26 5.22
N ILE A 439 -0.25 3.06 4.66
CA ILE A 439 -1.47 3.75 5.06
C ILE A 439 -2.56 2.70 5.20
N ASP A 440 -3.17 2.63 6.38
CA ASP A 440 -4.25 1.70 6.70
C ASP A 440 -5.54 2.04 5.91
N SER A 441 -6.46 1.08 5.79
CA SER A 441 -7.77 1.33 5.18
C SER A 441 -8.64 2.22 6.08
N PHE A 442 -9.42 3.10 5.45
CA PHE A 442 -10.40 3.97 6.11
C PHE A 442 -11.84 3.56 5.77
N ALA A 443 -12.06 2.35 5.24
CA ALA A 443 -13.38 1.80 5.04
C ALA A 443 -14.00 1.47 6.41
N ASP A 444 -15.14 2.08 6.74
CA ASP A 444 -15.84 1.82 8.01
C ASP A 444 -16.77 0.60 7.87
N ASN A 445 -17.52 0.52 6.77
CA ASN A 445 -18.39 -0.60 6.41
C ASN A 445 -18.06 -1.04 4.99
N VAL A 446 -17.61 -2.29 4.82
CA VAL A 446 -17.33 -2.87 3.50
C VAL A 446 -18.59 -3.59 3.03
N LEU A 447 -19.21 -3.09 1.96
CA LEU A 447 -20.35 -3.70 1.29
C LEU A 447 -19.90 -4.54 0.10
N ASP A 448 -19.11 -3.96 -0.80
CA ASP A 448 -18.54 -4.64 -1.97
C ASP A 448 -17.08 -4.17 -2.19
N PRO A 449 -16.08 -5.06 -2.11
CA PRO A 449 -14.68 -4.70 -2.39
C PRO A 449 -14.36 -4.57 -3.89
N VAL A 450 -15.28 -4.94 -4.78
CA VAL A 450 -15.10 -4.79 -6.23
C VAL A 450 -14.97 -3.30 -6.60
N GLY A 451 -14.08 -2.96 -7.54
CA GLY A 451 -13.85 -1.56 -7.97
C GLY A 451 -12.95 -0.72 -7.05
N CYS A 452 -12.60 -1.23 -5.86
CA CYS A 452 -11.68 -0.54 -4.94
C CYS A 452 -10.30 -0.24 -5.58
N GLY A 453 -9.78 -1.18 -6.37
CA GLY A 453 -8.53 -0.99 -7.12
C GLY A 453 -8.67 0.09 -8.21
N ASP A 454 -9.80 0.13 -8.92
CA ASP A 454 -10.07 1.08 -10.00
C ASP A 454 -10.18 2.52 -9.50
N SER A 455 -10.90 2.72 -8.39
CA SER A 455 -11.00 4.02 -7.73
C SER A 455 -9.64 4.47 -7.16
N LEU A 456 -8.87 3.56 -6.55
CA LEU A 456 -7.51 3.85 -6.08
C LEU A 456 -6.61 4.29 -7.24
N LEU A 457 -6.59 3.54 -8.34
CA LEU A 457 -5.81 3.84 -9.53
C LEU A 457 -6.18 5.21 -10.09
N ALA A 458 -7.47 5.49 -10.27
CA ALA A 458 -7.95 6.76 -10.83
C ALA A 458 -7.52 7.97 -9.99
N TYR A 459 -7.75 7.91 -8.67
CA TYR A 459 -7.51 9.04 -7.78
C TYR A 459 -6.03 9.23 -7.44
N SER A 460 -5.26 8.15 -7.28
CA SER A 460 -3.80 8.23 -7.15
C SER A 460 -3.15 8.79 -8.42
N THR A 461 -3.61 8.38 -9.62
CA THR A 461 -3.13 8.92 -10.91
C THR A 461 -3.24 10.43 -10.97
N LEU A 462 -4.43 10.97 -10.70
CA LEU A 462 -4.71 12.40 -10.80
C LEU A 462 -4.01 13.20 -9.70
N ALA A 463 -4.02 12.68 -8.46
CA ALA A 463 -3.32 13.30 -7.36
C ALA A 463 -1.80 13.33 -7.58
N TYR A 464 -1.21 12.25 -8.10
CA TYR A 464 0.21 12.20 -8.45
C TYR A 464 0.55 13.19 -9.57
N LYS A 465 -0.30 13.29 -10.59
CA LYS A 465 -0.11 14.24 -11.71
C LYS A 465 0.01 15.68 -11.24
N VAL A 466 -0.92 16.10 -10.39
CA VAL A 466 -1.04 17.48 -9.90
C VAL A 466 -0.02 17.79 -8.81
N SER A 467 0.15 16.90 -7.83
CA SER A 467 0.96 17.17 -6.65
C SER A 467 2.42 16.80 -6.80
N LYS A 468 2.74 15.85 -7.70
CA LYS A 468 4.06 15.20 -7.80
C LYS A 468 4.55 14.64 -6.46
N ASN A 469 3.62 14.25 -5.59
CA ASN A 469 3.91 13.80 -4.24
C ASN A 469 3.24 12.45 -3.99
N ASP A 470 4.05 11.42 -3.72
CA ASP A 470 3.58 10.05 -3.50
C ASP A 470 2.64 9.95 -2.30
N VAL A 471 2.86 10.73 -1.24
CA VAL A 471 2.07 10.66 -0.02
C VAL A 471 0.68 11.26 -0.25
N ILE A 472 0.59 12.39 -0.95
CA ILE A 472 -0.71 12.96 -1.35
C ILE A 472 -1.46 11.99 -2.27
N SER A 473 -0.75 11.41 -3.25
CA SER A 473 -1.28 10.39 -4.16
C SER A 473 -1.85 9.19 -3.42
N SER A 474 -1.08 8.62 -2.49
CA SER A 474 -1.48 7.47 -1.68
C SER A 474 -2.64 7.77 -0.75
N ILE A 475 -2.66 8.95 -0.11
CA ILE A 475 -3.78 9.37 0.76
C ILE A 475 -5.07 9.53 -0.06
N ILE A 476 -5.04 10.28 -1.16
CA ILE A 476 -6.24 10.50 -1.97
C ILE A 476 -6.74 9.18 -2.59
N GLY A 477 -5.83 8.34 -3.06
CA GLY A 477 -6.15 7.01 -3.60
C GLY A 477 -6.81 6.07 -2.58
N ILE A 478 -6.25 5.94 -1.37
CA ILE A 478 -6.81 5.04 -0.34
C ILE A 478 -8.15 5.54 0.21
N ILE A 479 -8.35 6.86 0.27
CA ILE A 479 -9.65 7.44 0.67
C ILE A 479 -10.71 7.16 -0.40
N ALA A 480 -10.38 7.30 -1.69
CA ALA A 480 -11.30 6.95 -2.77
C ALA A 480 -11.69 5.47 -2.71
N SER A 481 -10.70 4.58 -2.57
CA SER A 481 -10.94 3.14 -2.40
C SER A 481 -11.79 2.81 -1.17
N SER A 482 -11.55 3.51 -0.05
CA SER A 482 -12.33 3.31 1.18
C SER A 482 -13.79 3.73 1.05
N ILE A 483 -14.08 4.69 0.16
CA ILE A 483 -15.45 5.12 -0.15
C ILE A 483 -16.11 4.09 -1.07
N GLU A 484 -15.41 3.66 -2.12
CA GLU A 484 -15.89 2.65 -3.07
C GLU A 484 -16.27 1.35 -2.35
N ALA A 485 -15.45 0.91 -1.39
CA ALA A 485 -15.72 -0.28 -0.57
C ALA A 485 -17.08 -0.25 0.15
N GLY A 486 -17.61 0.96 0.42
CA GLY A 486 -18.89 1.17 1.10
C GLY A 486 -20.08 1.40 0.17
N ILE A 487 -19.92 1.21 -1.14
CA ILE A 487 -20.97 1.38 -2.16
C ILE A 487 -21.22 0.03 -2.84
N ASP A 488 -22.48 -0.26 -3.16
CA ASP A 488 -22.84 -1.45 -3.94
C ASP A 488 -22.74 -1.16 -5.45
N GLY A 489 -21.93 -1.95 -6.16
CA GLY A 489 -21.69 -1.84 -7.59
C GLY A 489 -20.72 -0.73 -8.02
N ASN A 490 -20.49 -0.65 -9.34
CA ASN A 490 -19.45 0.20 -9.96
C ASN A 490 -19.89 1.68 -10.12
N LEU A 491 -20.28 2.34 -9.02
CA LEU A 491 -20.70 3.75 -9.02
C LEU A 491 -19.49 4.67 -8.80
N PRO A 492 -19.19 5.61 -9.73
CA PRO A 492 -18.00 6.43 -9.60
C PRO A 492 -18.00 7.34 -8.36
N VAL A 493 -16.99 7.17 -7.48
CA VAL A 493 -16.68 8.10 -6.40
C VAL A 493 -16.49 9.52 -6.95
N LYS A 494 -17.11 10.53 -6.32
CA LYS A 494 -16.96 11.95 -6.67
C LYS A 494 -15.99 12.67 -5.73
N ASN A 495 -15.40 13.77 -6.19
CA ASN A 495 -14.56 14.62 -5.33
C ASN A 495 -15.27 15.09 -4.06
N SER A 496 -16.58 15.38 -4.14
CA SER A 496 -17.37 15.77 -2.97
C SER A 496 -17.37 14.73 -1.87
N ASP A 497 -17.32 13.45 -2.24
CA ASP A 497 -17.37 12.33 -1.29
C ASP A 497 -16.00 12.16 -0.61
N ILE A 498 -14.92 12.33 -1.36
CA ILE A 498 -13.56 12.38 -0.81
C ILE A 498 -13.40 13.55 0.15
N VAL A 499 -13.85 14.76 -0.22
CA VAL A 499 -13.80 15.93 0.67
C VAL A 499 -14.56 15.68 1.97
N LYS A 500 -15.76 15.07 1.90
CA LYS A 500 -16.54 14.70 3.10
C LYS A 500 -15.76 13.72 3.99
N LYS A 501 -15.19 12.66 3.41
CA LYS A 501 -14.41 11.66 4.17
C LYS A 501 -13.15 12.28 4.79
N LEU A 502 -12.43 13.13 4.06
CA LEU A 502 -11.28 13.87 4.58
C LEU A 502 -11.65 14.78 5.75
N LYS A 503 -12.79 15.49 5.70
CA LYS A 503 -13.27 16.31 6.82
C LYS A 503 -13.55 15.48 8.07
N ILE A 504 -14.13 14.28 7.91
CA ILE A 504 -14.36 13.36 9.04
C ILE A 504 -13.01 12.96 9.67
N ILE A 505 -12.00 12.67 8.86
CA ILE A 505 -10.65 12.33 9.33
C ILE A 505 -9.98 13.53 9.99
N GLU A 506 -10.08 14.72 9.39
CA GLU A 506 -9.55 15.98 9.94
C GLU A 506 -10.14 16.30 11.31
N ASN A 507 -11.45 16.13 11.49
CA ASN A 507 -12.09 16.30 12.79
C ASN A 507 -11.55 15.29 13.81
N LYS A 508 -11.36 14.03 13.41
CA LYS A 508 -10.78 13.00 14.30
C LYS A 508 -9.33 13.32 14.70
N PHE A 509 -8.58 14.03 13.86
CA PHE A 509 -7.21 14.46 14.17
C PHE A 509 -7.13 15.49 15.29
N GLN A 510 -8.22 16.19 15.62
CA GLN A 510 -8.23 17.17 16.73
C GLN A 510 -8.22 16.49 18.12
N TYR A 511 -8.59 15.21 18.18
CA TYR A 511 -8.68 14.43 19.41
C TYR A 511 -7.44 13.57 19.67
N ILE A 512 -6.42 13.70 18.81
CA ILE A 512 -5.15 12.95 18.80
C ILE A 512 -4.04 13.99 18.71
#